data_AF-F9QA23-F1
#
_entry.id   AF-F9QA23-F1
#
_cell.length_a   1.000
_cell.length_b   1.000
_cell.length_c   1.000
_cell.angle_alpha   90.00
_cell.angle_beta   90.00
_cell.angle_gamma   90.00
#
_symmetry.space_group_name_H-M   'P 1'
#
loop_
_entity.id
_entity.type
_entity.pdbx_description
1 polymer ?
#
loop_
_entity_poly.entity_id
_entity_poly.type
_entity_poly.pdbx_seq_one_letter_code
_entity_poly.pdbx_strand_id
1 'polypeptide(L)'
;MSVEQFAYAIEREELSKLVKIPGVGKKTAERLLVELKGKFKDIRQNDFFVESTHIPSVSELRQSESAADEAVAALVALGYKTTDAEKMVKKVMKADLTSEQLIREALKAAL
;
A
#
# COMPACT_ATOMS: atom_id res chain seq x y z
N MET A 1 -21.26 6.09 5.18
CA MET A 1 -19.88 6.54 5.46
C MET A 1 -18.97 5.60 4.71
N SER A 2 -18.15 6.08 3.78
CA SER A 2 -17.17 5.23 3.10
C SER A 2 -15.99 4.92 4.02
N VAL A 3 -15.18 3.93 3.66
CA VAL A 3 -14.00 3.55 4.44
C VAL A 3 -13.02 4.71 4.56
N GLU A 4 -12.73 5.39 3.46
CA GLU A 4 -11.82 6.55 3.46
C GLU A 4 -12.33 7.66 4.38
N GLN A 5 -13.65 7.91 4.37
CA GLN A 5 -14.27 8.88 5.28
C GLN A 5 -14.12 8.47 6.74
N PHE A 6 -14.15 7.16 7.05
CA PHE A 6 -13.94 6.63 8.39
C PHE A 6 -12.49 6.77 8.85
N ALA A 7 -11.53 6.37 8.02
CA ALA A 7 -10.10 6.55 8.30
C ALA A 7 -9.76 8.03 8.55
N TYR A 8 -10.27 8.93 7.69
CA TYR A 8 -10.08 10.37 7.82
C TYR A 8 -10.74 10.94 9.09
N ALA A 9 -11.93 10.43 9.45
CA ALA A 9 -12.60 10.84 10.69
C ALA A 9 -11.82 10.41 11.94
N ILE A 10 -11.14 9.26 11.90
CA ILE A 10 -10.26 8.80 12.99
C ILE A 10 -9.00 9.66 13.05
N GLU A 11 -8.36 9.94 11.91
CA GLU A 11 -7.13 10.73 11.89
C GLU A 11 -7.34 12.17 12.34
N ARG A 12 -8.51 12.75 12.04
CA ARG A 12 -8.90 14.13 12.44
C ARG A 12 -9.67 14.21 13.74
N GLU A 13 -9.81 13.11 14.46
CA GLU A 13 -10.47 13.07 15.77
C GLU A 13 -11.93 13.58 15.72
N GLU A 14 -12.62 13.33 14.60
CA GLU A 14 -13.98 13.80 14.35
C GLU A 14 -15.04 12.89 15.02
N LEU A 15 -15.03 12.87 16.35
CA LEU A 15 -15.89 12.04 17.20
C LEU A 15 -17.39 12.16 16.86
N SER A 16 -17.85 13.36 16.50
CA SER A 16 -19.25 13.60 16.08
C SER A 16 -19.65 12.82 14.83
N LYS A 17 -18.71 12.46 13.94
CA LYS A 17 -18.99 11.62 12.77
C LYS A 17 -19.04 10.15 13.13
N LEU A 18 -18.18 9.68 14.03
CA LEU A 18 -18.19 8.31 14.52
C LEU A 18 -19.50 7.98 15.28
N VAL A 19 -20.01 8.91 16.10
CA VAL A 19 -21.25 8.72 16.87
C VAL A 19 -22.52 8.73 16.01
N LYS A 20 -22.46 9.27 14.78
CA LYS A 20 -23.58 9.23 13.83
C LYS A 20 -23.77 7.86 13.19
N ILE A 21 -22.82 6.94 13.37
CA ILE A 21 -22.93 5.57 12.85
C ILE A 21 -23.95 4.82 13.74
N PRO A 22 -25.00 4.22 13.15
CA PRO A 22 -25.99 3.48 13.91
C PRO A 22 -25.31 2.33 14.68
N GLY A 23 -25.50 2.31 16.01
CA GLY A 23 -24.86 1.32 16.90
C GLY A 23 -23.53 1.75 17.54
N VAL A 24 -22.97 2.92 17.16
CA VAL A 24 -21.75 3.47 17.78
C VAL A 24 -22.11 4.62 18.72
N GLY A 25 -22.10 4.35 20.03
CA GLY A 25 -22.29 5.38 21.06
C GLY A 25 -21.01 6.20 21.33
N LYS A 26 -21.13 7.28 22.11
CA LYS A 26 -20.02 8.17 22.48
C LYS A 26 -18.80 7.41 23.04
N LYS A 27 -19.04 6.51 24.00
CA LYS A 27 -17.97 5.72 24.65
C LYS A 27 -17.26 4.77 23.67
N THR A 28 -18.02 4.19 22.74
CA THR A 28 -17.46 3.31 21.70
C THR A 28 -16.66 4.10 20.67
N ALA A 29 -17.15 5.27 20.26
CA ALA A 29 -16.45 6.17 19.35
C ALA A 29 -15.12 6.66 19.95
N GLU A 30 -15.11 7.04 21.23
CA GLU A 30 -13.89 7.45 21.95
C GLU A 30 -12.86 6.32 22.01
N ARG A 31 -13.31 5.10 22.33
CA ARG A 31 -12.45 3.92 22.36
C ARG A 31 -11.85 3.61 20.99
N LEU A 32 -12.66 3.60 19.94
CA LEU A 32 -12.23 3.38 18.56
C LEU A 32 -11.20 4.42 18.12
N LEU A 33 -11.43 5.68 18.48
CA LEU A 33 -10.52 6.77 18.12
C LEU A 33 -9.13 6.53 18.74
N VAL A 34 -9.05 6.20 20.02
CA VAL A 34 -7.76 5.96 20.69
C VAL A 34 -7.05 4.72 20.16
N GLU A 35 -7.77 3.62 19.97
CA GLU A 35 -7.18 2.34 19.53
C GLU A 35 -6.67 2.39 18.07
N LEU A 36 -7.34 3.18 17.22
CA LEU A 36 -7.05 3.24 15.79
C LEU A 36 -6.23 4.48 15.38
N LYS A 37 -6.09 5.48 16.26
CA LYS A 37 -5.23 6.64 16.01
C LYS A 37 -3.80 6.18 15.75
N GLY A 38 -3.26 6.54 14.59
CA GLY A 38 -1.92 6.17 14.16
C GLY A 38 -1.80 4.81 13.45
N LYS A 39 -2.81 3.94 13.52
CA LYS A 39 -2.85 2.68 12.74
C LYS A 39 -3.00 2.92 11.24
N PHE A 40 -3.62 4.04 10.87
CA PHE A 40 -3.87 4.42 9.47
C PHE A 40 -2.72 5.14 8.80
N LYS A 41 -1.68 5.58 9.53
CA LYS A 41 -0.52 6.26 8.94
C LYS A 41 0.30 5.36 8.01
N ASP A 42 0.28 4.06 8.27
CA ASP A 42 0.96 3.06 7.43
C ASP A 42 0.05 2.49 6.32
N ILE A 43 -1.26 2.76 6.38
CA ILE A 43 -2.22 2.31 5.37
C ILE A 43 -2.16 3.32 4.22
N ARG A 44 -1.27 3.05 3.26
CA ARG A 44 -1.30 3.76 1.98
C ARG A 44 -2.68 3.53 1.36
N GLN A 45 -3.25 4.54 0.72
CA GLN A 45 -4.60 4.55 0.14
C GLN A 45 -4.90 3.37 -0.82
N ASN A 46 -3.90 2.56 -1.17
CA ASN A 46 -4.01 1.40 -2.06
C ASN A 46 -4.30 0.06 -1.35
N ASP A 47 -4.13 -0.05 -0.02
CA ASP A 47 -4.36 -1.33 0.69
C ASP A 47 -5.84 -1.65 0.91
N PHE A 48 -6.73 -0.66 0.77
CA PHE A 48 -8.17 -0.86 0.95
C PHE A 48 -8.91 -1.25 -0.34
N PHE A 49 -8.22 -1.20 -1.49
CA PHE A 49 -8.70 -1.73 -2.77
C PHE A 49 -8.29 -3.20 -2.93
N VAL A 50 -8.72 -4.04 -2.00
CA VAL A 50 -8.89 -5.46 -2.31
C VAL A 50 -10.38 -5.76 -2.22
N GLU A 51 -11.13 -5.12 -3.12
CA GLU A 51 -12.44 -5.63 -3.49
C GLU A 51 -12.19 -7.00 -4.12
N SER A 52 -12.52 -8.04 -3.36
CA SER A 52 -12.68 -9.40 -3.86
C SER A 52 -13.40 -9.35 -5.21
N THR A 53 -12.86 -10.06 -6.19
CA THR A 53 -13.41 -10.29 -7.55
C THR A 53 -12.90 -9.40 -8.68
N HIS A 54 -11.57 -9.29 -8.86
CA HIS A 54 -11.01 -9.47 -10.20
C HIS A 54 -9.50 -9.66 -10.12
N ILE A 55 -9.00 -10.60 -10.91
CA ILE A 55 -7.58 -10.73 -11.26
C ILE A 55 -7.15 -9.36 -11.79
N PRO A 56 -6.21 -8.63 -11.16
CA PRO A 56 -5.86 -7.31 -11.66
C PRO A 56 -5.06 -7.53 -12.94
N SER A 57 -5.68 -7.15 -14.06
CA SER A 57 -4.98 -6.96 -15.31
C SER A 57 -3.95 -5.85 -15.11
N VAL A 58 -2.75 -6.08 -15.63
CA VAL A 58 -1.48 -5.37 -15.39
C VAL A 58 -1.47 -3.92 -15.90
N SER A 59 -2.62 -3.27 -16.12
CA SER A 59 -2.67 -2.03 -16.92
C SER A 59 -3.13 -0.76 -16.21
N GLU A 60 -3.66 -0.82 -14.97
CA GLU A 60 -4.34 0.35 -14.37
C GLU A 60 -3.75 0.85 -13.03
N LEU A 61 -2.61 0.31 -12.57
CA LEU A 61 -1.82 0.90 -11.49
C LEU A 61 -0.92 2.04 -12.01
N ARG A 62 -1.51 3.02 -12.69
CA ARG A 62 -0.82 4.26 -13.08
C ARG A 62 -1.02 5.34 -12.02
N GLN A 63 -0.47 5.12 -10.84
CA GLN A 63 -0.12 6.21 -9.92
C GLN A 63 1.30 6.00 -9.39
N SER A 64 2.26 6.42 -10.20
CA SER A 64 3.64 6.74 -9.78
C SER A 64 4.40 5.68 -8.99
N GLU A 65 4.14 4.39 -9.20
CA GLU A 65 5.14 3.40 -8.81
C GLU A 65 6.34 3.57 -9.75
N SER A 66 7.51 3.83 -9.17
CA SER A 66 8.74 3.86 -9.94
C SER A 66 8.89 2.52 -10.64
N ALA A 67 9.48 2.48 -11.84
CA ALA A 67 9.89 1.22 -12.47
C ALA A 67 10.72 0.34 -11.52
N ALA A 68 11.37 0.95 -10.52
CA ALA A 68 12.05 0.28 -9.43
C ALA A 68 11.10 -0.44 -8.45
N ASP A 69 10.00 0.18 -8.02
CA ASP A 69 9.04 -0.44 -7.09
C ASP A 69 8.35 -1.64 -7.75
N GLU A 70 7.98 -1.51 -9.03
CA GLU A 70 7.41 -2.62 -9.81
C GLU A 70 8.40 -3.79 -9.94
N ALA A 71 9.68 -3.49 -10.17
CA ALA A 71 10.72 -4.50 -10.21
C ALA A 71 10.95 -5.20 -8.86
N VAL A 72 10.86 -4.46 -7.74
CA VAL A 72 10.96 -5.04 -6.38
C VAL A 72 9.79 -5.97 -6.11
N ALA A 73 8.56 -5.54 -6.43
CA ALA A 73 7.36 -6.36 -6.25
C ALA A 73 7.44 -7.67 -7.05
N ALA A 74 7.91 -7.60 -8.30
CA ALA A 74 8.13 -8.78 -9.12
C ALA A 74 9.17 -9.74 -8.53
N LEU A 75 10.33 -9.24 -8.06
CA LEU A 75 11.35 -10.07 -7.42
C LEU A 75 10.83 -10.73 -6.14
N VAL A 76 10.02 -10.04 -5.35
CA VAL A 76 9.37 -10.61 -4.16
C VAL A 76 8.38 -11.72 -4.56
N ALA A 77 7.63 -11.54 -5.65
CA ALA A 77 6.74 -12.58 -6.19
C ALA A 77 7.52 -13.82 -6.67
N LEU A 78 8.77 -13.66 -7.10
CA LEU A 78 9.68 -14.77 -7.41
C LEU A 78 10.24 -15.49 -6.16
N GLY A 79 9.98 -14.97 -4.96
CA GLY A 79 10.39 -15.58 -3.68
C GLY A 79 11.60 -14.93 -3.02
N TYR A 80 12.09 -13.80 -3.55
CA TYR A 80 13.15 -13.03 -2.88
C TYR A 80 12.59 -12.24 -1.69
N LYS A 81 13.42 -12.04 -0.66
CA LYS A 81 13.06 -11.16 0.47
C LYS A 81 13.01 -9.72 -0.01
N THR A 82 12.07 -8.93 0.50
CA THR A 82 11.89 -7.51 0.13
C THR A 82 13.18 -6.71 0.27
N THR A 83 13.93 -6.91 1.36
CA THR A 83 15.20 -6.23 1.61
C THR A 83 16.31 -6.61 0.63
N ASP A 84 16.28 -7.81 0.07
CA ASP A 84 17.25 -8.28 -0.92
C ASP A 84 16.84 -7.83 -2.33
N ALA A 85 15.55 -7.90 -2.65
CA ALA A 85 14.97 -7.39 -3.89
C ALA A 85 15.27 -5.89 -4.08
N GLU A 86 15.07 -5.06 -3.04
CA GLU A 86 15.40 -3.64 -3.07
C GLU A 86 16.89 -3.39 -3.35
N LYS A 87 17.79 -4.18 -2.74
CA LYS A 87 19.24 -4.06 -2.96
C LYS A 87 19.61 -4.43 -4.39
N MET A 88 19.00 -5.47 -4.94
CA MET A 88 19.24 -5.94 -6.29
C MET A 88 18.80 -4.88 -7.31
N VAL A 89 17.59 -4.33 -7.15
CA VAL A 89 17.07 -3.26 -8.02
C VAL A 89 17.92 -2.00 -7.90
N LYS A 90 18.28 -1.57 -6.67
CA LYS A 90 19.16 -0.41 -6.46
C LYS A 90 20.53 -0.53 -7.12
N LYS A 91 21.10 -1.74 -7.21
CA LYS A 91 22.39 -1.98 -7.88
C LYS A 91 22.31 -1.82 -9.39
N VAL A 92 21.16 -2.13 -9.99
CA VAL A 92 20.97 -2.11 -11.45
C VAL A 92 20.20 -0.87 -11.92
N MET A 93 19.71 -0.05 -10.99
CA MET A 93 18.89 1.13 -11.27
C MET A 93 19.65 2.15 -12.12
N LYS A 94 19.12 2.45 -13.32
CA LYS A 94 19.55 3.54 -14.19
C LYS A 94 18.31 4.30 -14.64
N ALA A 95 18.46 5.61 -14.87
CA ALA A 95 17.35 6.54 -15.12
C ALA A 95 16.48 6.20 -16.35
N ASP A 96 16.98 5.37 -17.27
CA ASP A 96 16.30 5.04 -18.53
C ASP A 96 15.84 3.57 -18.64
N LEU A 97 15.90 2.79 -17.55
CA LEU A 97 15.49 1.38 -17.58
C LEU A 97 14.01 1.20 -17.26
N THR A 98 13.32 0.38 -18.05
CA THR A 98 11.95 -0.06 -17.74
C THR A 98 11.95 -1.10 -16.62
N SER A 99 10.80 -1.34 -16.00
CA SER A 99 10.63 -2.33 -14.92
C SER A 99 11.05 -3.74 -15.35
N GLU A 100 10.64 -4.19 -16.54
CA GLU A 100 11.10 -5.46 -17.12
C GLU A 100 12.63 -5.53 -17.27
N GLN A 101 13.27 -4.45 -17.69
CA GLN A 101 14.72 -4.40 -17.83
C GLN A 101 15.41 -4.46 -16.46
N LEU A 102 14.86 -3.76 -15.46
CA LEU A 102 15.35 -3.81 -14.08
C LEU A 102 15.24 -5.22 -13.48
N ILE A 103 14.12 -5.91 -13.71
CA ILE A 103 13.95 -7.31 -13.25
C ILE A 103 14.99 -8.22 -13.89
N ARG A 104 15.19 -8.10 -15.21
CA ARG A 104 16.16 -8.92 -15.95
C ARG A 104 17.59 -8.70 -15.48
N GLU A 105 18.00 -7.44 -15.34
CA GLU A 105 19.34 -7.09 -14.86
C GLU A 105 19.54 -7.49 -13.39
N ALA A 106 18.53 -7.32 -12.54
CA ALA A 106 18.57 -7.73 -11.14
C ALA A 106 18.76 -9.25 -10.99
N LEU A 107 18.02 -10.05 -11.77
CA LEU A 107 18.16 -11.51 -11.79
C LEU A 107 19.52 -11.94 -12.34
N LYS A 108 20.02 -11.26 -13.39
CA LYS A 108 21.33 -11.54 -13.96
C LYS A 108 22.47 -11.25 -12.98
N ALA A 109 22.34 -10.21 -12.15
CA ALA A 109 23.30 -9.88 -11.10
C ALA A 109 23.19 -10.77 -9.84
N ALA A 110 22.17 -11.63 -9.76
CA ALA A 110 21.95 -12.59 -8.69
C ALA A 110 22.62 -13.94 -8.94
N LEU A 111 22.91 -14.25 -10.21
CA LEU A 111 23.75 -15.37 -10.64
C LEU A 111 25.23 -14.96 -10.62
#